data_AF-A0A836PL24-F1
#
_entry.id   AF-A0A836PL24-F1
#
_cell.length_a   1.000
_cell.length_b   1.000
_cell.length_c   1.000
_cell.angle_alpha   90.00
_cell.angle_beta   90.00
_cell.angle_gamma   90.00
#
_symmetry.space_group_name_H-M   'P 1'
#
loop_
_entity.id
_entity.type
_entity.pdbx_description
1 polymer ?
#
loop_
_entity_poly.entity_id
_entity_poly.type
_entity_poly.pdbx_seq_one_letter_code
_entity_poly.pdbx_strand_id
1 'polypeptide(L)' 'MKAYTDYPITELGDKSGEEAPIRQVEVIDYDLDKYCTVRIDGLVKSIKAGYLYTQEGRCGEVPNIDPYEAIVLK' A
#
# COMPACT_ATOMS: atom_id res chain seq x y z
N MET A 1 -2.56 10.33 -0.42
CA MET A 1 -1.09 10.51 -0.20
C MET A 1 -0.30 9.54 -1.08
N LYS A 2 1.00 9.78 -1.35
CA LYS A 2 1.88 8.76 -1.97
C LYS A 2 2.47 7.84 -0.90
N ALA A 3 2.57 6.55 -1.20
CA ALA A 3 3.16 5.51 -0.34
C ALA A 3 3.85 4.43 -1.20
N TYR A 4 4.45 3.44 -0.56
CA TYR A 4 5.05 2.27 -1.21
C TYR A 4 4.46 0.97 -0.65
N THR A 5 4.54 -0.12 -1.41
CA THR A 5 4.14 -1.45 -0.96
C THR A 5 4.97 -2.53 -1.63
N ASP A 6 5.21 -3.63 -0.91
CA ASP A 6 5.73 -4.90 -1.41
C ASP A 6 4.64 -5.98 -1.40
N TYR A 7 3.38 -5.60 -1.23
CA TYR A 7 2.26 -6.53 -1.21
C TYR A 7 2.02 -7.12 -2.62
N PRO A 8 1.88 -8.46 -2.75
CA PRO A 8 1.64 -9.08 -4.05
C PRO A 8 0.29 -8.69 -4.63
N ILE A 9 0.30 -8.21 -5.87
CA ILE A 9 -0.89 -7.83 -6.65
C ILE A 9 -1.04 -8.80 -7.83
N THR A 10 -1.92 -9.79 -7.66
CA THR A 10 -2.15 -10.86 -8.65
C THR A 10 -2.56 -10.36 -10.02
N GLU A 11 -3.32 -9.27 -10.10
CA GLU A 11 -3.75 -8.65 -11.36
C GLU A 11 -2.60 -8.02 -12.16
N LEU A 12 -1.45 -7.78 -11.52
CA LEU A 12 -0.22 -7.34 -12.17
C LEU A 12 0.75 -8.51 -12.45
N GLY A 13 0.31 -9.76 -12.21
CA GLY A 13 1.09 -10.96 -12.43
C GLY A 13 1.91 -11.44 -11.23
N ASP A 14 1.78 -10.80 -10.06
CA ASP A 14 2.44 -11.26 -8.84
C ASP A 14 1.81 -12.56 -8.33
N LYS A 15 2.55 -13.31 -7.52
CA LYS A 15 2.06 -14.54 -6.89
C LYS A 15 2.00 -14.38 -5.38
N SER A 16 0.86 -14.77 -4.82
CA SER A 16 0.67 -14.75 -3.37
C SER A 16 1.68 -15.66 -2.68
N GLY A 17 2.35 -15.14 -1.65
CA GLY A 17 3.36 -15.87 -0.88
C GLY A 17 4.75 -15.91 -1.52
N GLU A 18 4.91 -15.36 -2.72
CA GLU A 18 6.23 -15.08 -3.32
C GLU A 18 6.59 -13.61 -3.10
N GLU A 19 7.88 -13.30 -3.26
CA GLU A 19 8.37 -11.92 -3.19
C GLU A 19 7.84 -11.11 -4.37
N ALA A 20 7.13 -10.01 -4.08
CA ALA A 20 6.62 -9.10 -5.09
C ALA A 20 7.56 -7.87 -5.27
N PRO A 21 7.51 -7.22 -6.45
CA PRO A 21 8.16 -5.94 -6.65
C PRO A 21 7.65 -4.86 -5.69
N ILE A 22 8.56 -4.01 -5.22
CA ILE A 22 8.19 -2.79 -4.49
C ILE A 22 7.60 -1.80 -5.50
N ARG A 23 6.44 -1.23 -5.19
CA ARG A 23 5.75 -0.29 -6.07
C ARG A 23 5.28 0.94 -5.31
N GLN A 24 5.29 2.08 -5.98
CA GLN A 24 4.66 3.30 -5.48
C GLN A 24 3.15 3.21 -5.70
N VAL A 25 2.38 3.61 -4.69
CA VAL A 25 0.92 3.66 -4.72
C VAL A 25 0.40 5.02 -4.26
N GLU A 26 -0.83 5.32 -4.64
CA GLU A 26 -1.57 6.45 -4.10
C GLU A 26 -2.64 5.94 -3.13
N VAL A 27 -2.54 6.28 -1.84
CA VAL A 27 -3.59 6.00 -0.87
C VAL A 27 -4.72 7.00 -1.07
N ILE A 28 -5.91 6.49 -1.38
CA ILE A 28 -7.09 7.28 -1.70
C ILE A 28 -8.25 7.07 -0.72
N ASP A 29 -8.19 6.09 0.19
CA ASP A 29 -9.16 5.95 1.28
C ASP A 29 -8.63 5.06 2.41
N TYR A 30 -9.28 5.11 3.57
CA TYR A 30 -8.99 4.25 4.72
C TYR A 30 -10.29 3.86 5.43
N ASP A 31 -10.45 2.58 5.73
CA ASP A 31 -11.65 2.00 6.35
C ASP A 31 -11.82 2.32 7.85
N LEU A 32 -10.93 3.14 8.42
CA LEU A 32 -10.86 3.49 9.85
C LEU A 32 -10.56 2.30 10.78
N ASP A 33 -10.07 1.18 10.23
CA ASP A 33 -9.64 0.00 10.99
C ASP A 33 -8.24 -0.44 10.55
N LYS A 34 -8.13 -1.08 9.39
CA LYS A 34 -6.88 -1.71 8.96
C LYS A 34 -6.60 -1.70 7.47
N TYR A 35 -7.57 -1.35 6.63
CA TYR A 35 -7.42 -1.42 5.18
C TYR A 35 -7.49 -0.04 4.54
N CYS A 36 -6.51 0.23 3.68
CA CYS A 36 -6.48 1.39 2.82
C CYS A 36 -6.90 1.01 1.41
N THR A 37 -7.69 1.87 0.77
CA THR A 37 -7.90 1.81 -0.68
C THR A 37 -6.78 2.55 -1.36
N VAL A 38 -6.10 1.89 -2.29
CA VAL A 38 -4.96 2.44 -3.03
C VAL A 38 -5.18 2.36 -4.54
N ARG A 39 -4.57 3.29 -5.26
CA ARG A 39 -4.45 3.27 -6.72
C ARG A 39 -3.02 2.91 -7.12
N ILE A 40 -2.89 1.98 -8.06
CA ILE A 40 -1.60 1.46 -8.55
C ILE A 40 -1.76 0.97 -9.99
N ASP A 41 -0.96 1.49 -10.93
CA ASP A 41 -1.00 1.14 -12.36
C ASP A 41 -2.42 1.13 -12.96
N GLY A 42 -3.26 2.08 -12.55
CA GLY A 42 -4.66 2.20 -13.00
C GLY A 42 -5.66 1.26 -12.28
N LEU A 43 -5.18 0.36 -11.43
CA LEU A 43 -6.00 -0.52 -10.59
C LEU A 43 -6.34 0.15 -9.26
N VAL A 44 -7.47 -0.25 -8.67
CA VAL A 44 -7.86 0.09 -7.31
C VAL A 44 -7.86 -1.17 -6.46
N LYS A 45 -7.14 -1.14 -5.33
CA LYS A 45 -6.97 -2.29 -4.44
C LYS A 45 -7.14 -1.90 -2.99
N SER A 46 -7.63 -2.85 -2.20
CA SER A 46 -7.66 -2.75 -0.74
C SER A 46 -6.45 -3.49 -0.18
N ILE A 47 -5.56 -2.78 0.52
CA ILE A 47 -4.32 -3.31 1.10
C ILE A 47 -4.29 -2.94 2.58
N LYS A 48 -3.84 -3.84 3.45
CA LYS A 48 -3.72 -3.51 4.89
C LYS A 48 -2.72 -2.36 5.05
N ALA A 49 -3.04 -1.40 5.92
CA ALA A 49 -2.18 -0.25 6.21
C ALA A 49 -0.76 -0.67 6.64
N GLY A 50 -0.63 -1.81 7.33
CA GLY A 50 0.66 -2.40 7.71
C GLY A 50 1.56 -2.87 6.56
N TYR A 51 1.06 -2.88 5.31
CA TYR A 51 1.87 -3.13 4.10
C TYR A 51 2.08 -1.86 3.25
N LEU A 52 1.79 -0.68 3.82
CA LEU A 52 1.99 0.60 3.17
C LEU A 52 3.08 1.37 3.90
N TYR A 53 4.04 1.89 3.15
CA TYR A 53 5.28 2.45 3.67
C TYR A 53 5.50 3.89 3.25
N THR A 54 6.21 4.65 4.08
CA THR A 54 6.54 6.06 3.80
C THR A 54 7.64 6.21 2.76
N GLN A 55 8.43 5.16 2.52
CA GLN A 55 9.55 5.12 1.58
C GLN A 55 9.65 3.75 0.90
N GLU A 56 10.40 3.66 -0.20
CA GLU A 56 10.65 2.41 -0.90
C GLU A 56 11.36 1.41 0.03
N GLY A 57 10.81 0.21 0.16
CA GLY A 57 11.34 -0.85 1.01
C GLY A 57 10.33 -1.96 1.25
N ARG A 58 10.67 -2.88 2.16
CA ARG A 58 9.88 -4.08 2.47
C ARG A 58 9.26 -4.05 3.86
N CYS A 59 8.27 -4.91 4.05
CA CYS A 59 7.60 -5.11 5.33
C CYS A 59 8.62 -5.36 6.45
N GLY A 60 8.63 -4.49 7.47
CA GLY A 60 9.53 -4.60 8.62
C GLY A 60 10.91 -3.97 8.45
N GLU A 61 11.28 -3.55 7.24
CA GLU A 61 12.55 -2.85 6.95
C GLU A 61 12.38 -1.32 6.94
N VAL A 62 11.18 -0.85 6.57
CA VAL A 62 10.88 0.58 6.46
C VAL A 62 9.63 0.96 7.26
N PRO A 63 9.49 2.24 7.67
CA PRO A 63 8.34 2.67 8.44
C PRO A 63 7.03 2.55 7.65
N ASN A 64 5.98 2.12 8.33
CA ASN A 64 4.62 2.18 7.80
C ASN A 64 4.10 3.62 7.77
N ILE A 65 3.10 3.86 6.92
CA ILE A 65 2.31 5.09 6.97
C ILE A 65 1.44 5.15 8.23
N ASP A 66 1.04 6.36 8.63
CA ASP A 66 -0.18 6.55 9.42
C ASP A 66 -1.38 6.67 8.46
N PRO A 67 -2.33 5.71 8.47
CA PRO A 67 -3.46 5.74 7.55
C PRO A 67 -4.47 6.87 7.86
N TYR A 68 -4.47 7.45 9.06
CA TYR A 68 -5.31 8.61 9.37
C TYR A 68 -4.77 9.89 8.73
N GLU A 69 -3.46 10.11 8.78
CA GLU A 69 -2.83 11.24 8.07
C GLU A 69 -3.09 11.16 6.56
N ALA A 70 -3.18 9.94 6.01
CA ALA A 70 -3.45 9.68 4.60
C ALA A 70 -4.80 10.24 4.10
N ILE A 71 -5.81 10.28 4.97
CA ILE A 71 -7.18 10.71 4.63
C ILE A 71 -7.54 12.10 5.14
N VAL A 72 -6.89 12.58 6.20
CA VAL A 72 -7.15 13.90 6.79
C VAL A 72 -6.55 15.03 5.95
N LEU A 73 -5.45 14.77 5.24
CA LEU A 73 -4.73 15.76 4.42
C LEU A 73 -5.18 15.78 2.94
N LYS A 74 -6.38 15.29 2.64
CA LYS A 74 -6.96 15.33 1.28
C LYS A 74 -7.48 16.71 0.90
#